data_AF-A0AAP0RD33-F1
#
_entry.id   AF-A0AAP0RD33-F1
#
_cell.length_a   1.000
_cell.length_b   1.000
_cell.length_c   1.000
_cell.angle_alpha   90.00
_cell.angle_beta   90.00
_cell.angle_gamma   90.00
#
_symmetry.space_group_name_H-M   'P 1'
#
loop_
_entity.id
_entity.type
_entity.pdbx_description
1 polymer ?
#
loop_
_entity_poly.entity_id
_entity_poly.type
_entity_poly.pdbx_seq_one_letter_code
_entity_poly.pdbx_strand_id
1 'polypeptide(L)' 'MLQRMLTELFAKLRPYLHTAQTKANKQHLSRMGLDLSKGTTRNNLEAGVIEPAMSKVKIIQFATEAAITFSGLTT' A
#
# COMPACT_ATOMS: atom_id res chain seq x y z
N MET A 1 -17.90 -5.52 10.96
CA MET A 1 -17.05 -4.83 11.96
C MET A 1 -15.60 -4.67 11.49
N LEU A 2 -14.93 -5.73 11.02
CA LEU A 2 -13.54 -5.67 10.52
C LEU A 2 -13.30 -4.66 9.36
N GLN A 3 -14.21 -4.61 8.39
CA GLN A 3 -14.10 -3.72 7.22
C GLN A 3 -14.11 -2.22 7.58
N ARG A 4 -14.79 -1.84 8.68
CA ARG A 4 -14.89 -0.43 9.10
C ARG A 4 -13.57 0.10 9.67
N MET A 5 -12.88 -0.72 10.46
CA MET A 5 -11.57 -0.36 11.05
C MET A 5 -10.50 -0.15 9.98
N LEU A 6 -10.52 -0.96 8.92
CA LEU A 6 -9.59 -0.83 7.79
C LEU A 6 -9.83 0.49 7.04
N THR A 7 -11.09 0.82 6.74
CA THR A 7 -11.46 2.05 6.05
C THR A 7 -11.04 3.32 6.82
N GLU A 8 -11.20 3.31 8.15
CA GLU A 8 -10.78 4.42 9.01
C GLU A 8 -9.25 4.60 9.01
N LEU A 9 -8.50 3.49 9.00
CA LEU A 9 -7.05 3.52 8.95
C LEU A 9 -6.53 4.01 7.58
N PHE A 10 -7.17 3.59 6.48
CA PHE A 10 -6.87 4.13 5.15
C PHE A 10 -7.24 5.62 5.02
N ALA A 11 -8.31 6.08 5.66
CA ALA A 11 -8.64 7.50 5.69
C ALA A 11 -7.53 8.34 6.34
N LYS A 12 -6.85 7.81 7.36
CA LYS A 12 -5.70 8.46 8.00
C LYS A 12 -4.43 8.42 7.13
N LEU A 13 -4.20 7.36 6.36
CA LEU A 13 -3.01 7.22 5.52
C LEU A 13 -3.06 8.07 4.24
N ARG A 14 -4.23 8.14 3.59
CA ARG A 14 -4.41 8.78 2.27
C ARG A 14 -3.83 10.21 2.15
N PRO A 15 -4.03 11.13 3.12
CA PRO A 15 -3.50 12.49 3.04
C PRO A 15 -1.97 12.57 2.92
N TYR A 16 -1.25 11.65 3.59
CA TYR A 16 0.22 11.59 3.50
C TYR A 16 0.68 11.23 2.08
N LEU A 17 0.05 10.20 1.48
CA LEU A 17 0.39 9.75 0.14
C LEU A 17 0.01 10.78 -0.92
N HIS A 18 -1.15 11.42 -0.78
CA HIS A 18 -1.56 12.52 -1.66
C HIS A 18 -0.57 13.69 -1.60
N THR A 19 -0.12 14.06 -0.40
CA THR A 19 0.88 15.11 -0.22
C THR A 19 2.23 14.72 -0.85
N ALA A 20 2.65 13.46 -0.72
CA ALA A 20 3.89 12.96 -1.32
C ALA A 20 3.87 13.02 -2.86
N GLN A 21 2.70 12.77 -3.47
CA GLN A 21 2.51 12.80 -4.92
C GLN A 21 2.39 14.22 -5.49
N THR A 22 1.75 15.13 -4.75
CA THR A 22 1.44 16.49 -5.23
C THR A 22 2.53 17.51 -4.90
N LYS A 23 3.32 17.29 -3.85
CA LYS A 23 4.36 18.23 -3.41
C LYS A 23 5.74 17.59 -3.50
N ALA A 24 6.54 18.05 -4.45
CA ALA A 24 7.89 17.53 -4.69
C ALA A 24 8.80 17.59 -3.44
N ASN A 25 8.64 18.62 -2.59
CA ASN A 25 9.40 18.75 -1.34
C ASN A 25 8.93 17.83 -0.19
N LYS A 26 7.87 17.03 -0.40
CA LYS A 26 7.29 16.11 0.58
C LYS A 26 7.34 14.64 0.13
N GLN A 27 8.18 14.29 -0.84
CA GLN A 27 8.32 12.91 -1.33
C GLN A 27 8.64 11.88 -0.23
N HIS A 28 9.30 12.29 0.86
CA HIS A 28 9.59 11.41 2.00
C HIS A 28 8.32 10.84 2.66
N LEU A 29 7.16 11.49 2.51
CA LEU A 29 5.88 10.99 3.02
C LEU A 29 5.38 9.75 2.26
N SER A 30 5.96 9.40 1.11
CA SER A 30 5.69 8.14 0.40
C SER A 30 6.05 6.89 1.23
N ARG A 31 6.87 7.06 2.28
CA ARG A 31 7.30 6.01 3.20
C ARG A 31 6.32 5.76 4.33
N MET A 32 5.26 6.57 4.43
CA MET A 32 4.18 6.35 5.39
C MET A 32 3.40 5.08 5.02
N GLY A 33 3.12 4.26 6.02
CA GLY A 33 2.32 3.05 5.93
C GLY A 33 1.50 2.82 7.19
N LEU A 34 1.10 1.56 7.41
CA LEU A 34 0.23 1.16 8.51
C LEU A 34 0.95 0.24 9.49
N ASP A 35 0.79 0.52 10.78
CA ASP A 35 1.04 -0.43 11.86
C ASP A 35 -0.26 -1.18 12.12
N LEU A 36 -0.31 -2.44 11.67
CA LEU A 36 -1.51 -3.28 11.80
C LEU A 36 -1.71 -3.81 13.22
N SER A 37 -0.65 -3.85 14.04
CA SER A 37 -0.73 -4.27 15.44
C SER A 37 -1.35 -3.17 16.30
N LYS A 38 -1.02 -1.90 16.02
CA LYS A 38 -1.50 -0.74 16.77
C LYS A 38 -2.67 0.01 16.11
N GLY A 39 -2.95 -0.27 14.84
CA GLY A 39 -3.99 0.42 14.08
C GLY A 39 -3.68 1.90 13.80
N THR A 40 -2.41 2.23 13.57
CA THR A 40 -1.94 3.62 13.38
C THR A 40 -1.14 3.78 12.09
N THR A 41 -1.00 5.02 11.59
CA THR A 41 -0.03 5.32 10.52
C THR A 41 1.37 5.45 11.10
N ARG A 42 2.39 5.06 10.33
CA ARG A 42 3.81 5.11 10.74
C ARG A 42 4.73 5.26 9.54
N ASN A 43 5.94 5.79 9.74
CA ASN A 43 7.01 5.72 8.74
C ASN A 43 7.58 4.28 8.68
N ASN A 44 7.35 3.57 7.58
CA ASN A 44 7.77 2.18 7.44
C ASN A 44 9.28 2.02 7.30
N LEU A 45 9.99 3.02 6.76
CA LEU A 45 11.45 2.96 6.68
C LEU A 45 12.07 3.00 8.07
N GLU A 46 11.70 4.00 8.87
CA GLU A 46 12.26 4.18 10.23
C GLU A 46 11.96 2.99 11.12
N ALA A 47 10.82 2.34 10.87
CA ALA A 47 10.43 1.12 11.56
C ALA A 47 11.12 -0.16 11.06
N GLY A 48 11.95 -0.11 10.02
CA GLY A 48 12.59 -1.27 9.41
C GLY A 48 11.63 -2.20 8.65
N VAL A 49 10.42 -1.74 8.32
CA VAL A 49 9.45 -2.50 7.52
C VAL A 49 9.72 -2.24 6.05
N ILE A 50 10.58 -3.07 5.46
CA ILE A 50 11.02 -2.94 4.08
C ILE A 50 10.73 -4.25 3.35
N GLU A 51 10.19 -4.14 2.14
CA GLU A 51 10.00 -5.28 1.25
C GLU A 51 10.84 -5.09 -0.02
N PRO A 52 11.53 -6.13 -0.51
CA PRO A 52 12.27 -6.05 -1.77
C PRO A 52 11.36 -5.68 -2.95
N ALA A 53 11.81 -4.75 -3.79
CA ALA A 53 11.06 -4.33 -4.97
C ALA A 53 10.72 -5.51 -5.91
N MET A 54 11.65 -6.46 -6.08
CA MET A 54 11.44 -7.66 -6.88
C MET A 54 10.29 -8.54 -6.36
N SER A 55 10.10 -8.61 -5.03
CA SER A 55 8.98 -9.34 -4.43
C SER A 55 7.65 -8.69 -4.84
N LYS A 56 7.55 -7.37 -4.67
CA LYS A 56 6.35 -6.59 -5.03
C LYS A 56 5.97 -6.73 -6.50
N VAL A 57 6.96 -6.66 -7.41
CA VAL A 57 6.72 -6.79 -8.85
C VAL A 57 6.16 -8.18 -9.18
N LYS A 58 6.77 -9.25 -8.66
CA LYS A 58 6.31 -10.62 -8.89
C LYS A 58 4.90 -10.87 -8.36
N ILE A 59 4.59 -10.34 -7.17
CA ILE A 59 3.25 -10.47 -6.58
C ILE A 59 2.19 -9.81 -7.48
N ILE A 60 2.46 -8.61 -8.00
CA ILE A 60 1.54 -7.91 -8.92
C ILE A 60 1.38 -8.70 -10.22
N GLN A 61 2.48 -9.18 -10.82
CA GLN A 61 2.46 -9.97 -12.04
C GLN A 61 1.60 -11.23 -11.89
N PHE A 62 1.84 -12.05 -10.86
CA PHE A 62 1.06 -13.27 -10.63
C PHE A 62 -0.41 -12.96 -10.32
N ALA A 63 -0.70 -11.90 -9.56
CA ALA A 63 -2.07 -11.49 -9.31
C ALA A 63 -2.79 -11.06 -10.60
N THR A 64 -2.09 -10.36 -11.50
CA THR A 64 -2.62 -9.96 -12.80
C THR A 64 -2.86 -11.16 -13.72
N GLU A 65 -1.91 -12.09 -13.81
CA GLU A 65 -2.07 -13.32 -14.60
C GLU A 65 -3.27 -14.14 -14.10
N ALA A 66 -3.35 -14.37 -12.79
CA ALA A 66 -4.47 -15.08 -12.19
C ALA A 66 -5.81 -14.36 -12.45
N ALA A 67 -5.86 -13.04 -12.31
CA ALA A 67 -7.06 -12.26 -12.57
C ALA A 67 -7.52 -12.37 -14.03
N ILE A 68 -6.59 -12.34 -15.00
CA ILE A 68 -6.89 -12.53 -16.42
C ILE A 68 -7.45 -13.94 -16.66
N THR A 69 -6.80 -14.97 -16.11
CA THR A 69 -7.25 -16.37 -16.22
C THR A 69 -8.66 -16.55 -15.66
N PHE A 70 -8.95 -16.01 -14.47
CA PHE A 70 -10.28 -16.12 -13.86
C PHE A 70 -11.33 -15.26 -14.59
N SER A 71 -10.97 -14.12 -15.18
CA SER A 71 -11.91 -13.21 -15.84
C SER A 71 -12.31 -13.65 -17.25
N GLY A 72 -11.71 -14.73 -17.80
CA GLY A 72 -12.12 -15.32 -19.07
C GLY A 72 -11.68 -14.57 -20.33
N LEU A 73 -10.76 -13.60 -20.22
CA LEU A 73 -10.21 -12.84 -21.36
C LEU A 73 -9.21 -13.65 -22.21
N THR A 74 -9.19 -14.97 -22.03
CA THR A 74 -8.44 -15.95 -22.83
C THR A 74 -9.37 -16.90 -23.59
N THR A 75 -10.50 -16.39 -24.11
CA THR A 75 -11.20 -17.04 -25.23
C THR A 75 -10.91 -16.28 -26.51
#